data_AF-A0A4P6RE24-F1
#
_entry.id   AF-A0A4P6RE24-F1
#
_cell.length_a   1.000
_cell.length_b   1.000
_cell.length_c   1.000
_cell.angle_alpha   90.00
_cell.angle_beta   90.00
_cell.angle_gamma   90.00
#
_symmetry.space_group_name_H-M   'P 1'
#
loop_
_entity.id
_entity.type
_entity.pdbx_description
1 polymer ?
#
loop_
_entity_poly.entity_id
_entity_poly.type
_entity_poly.pdbx_seq_one_letter_code
_entity_poly.pdbx_strand_id
1 'polypeptide(L)'
;MNNLKELLVKPVWQMTGEEFLFLSRHASVQAEAQTQPTTDTERKYVYGILGIAKLFGCSLPTANRIKKSGKIDKAITQIGRKIIVDAELALELAGKKTGGRR
;
A
#
# COMPACT_ATOMS: atom_id res chain seq x y z
N MET A 1 18.22 33.89 -8.04
CA MET A 1 18.40 32.44 -7.81
C MET A 1 18.35 32.21 -6.31
N ASN A 2 17.21 31.78 -5.78
CA ASN A 2 17.00 31.73 -4.32
C ASN A 2 17.48 30.37 -3.79
N ASN A 3 18.39 30.38 -2.81
CA ASN A 3 18.93 29.16 -2.21
C ASN A 3 18.04 28.71 -1.03
N LEU A 4 17.53 27.47 -1.07
CA LEU A 4 16.62 26.94 -0.05
C LEU A 4 17.21 26.99 1.37
N LYS A 5 18.52 26.77 1.51
CA LYS A 5 19.19 26.76 2.82
C LYS A 5 19.25 28.15 3.44
N GLU A 6 19.35 29.19 2.62
CA GLU A 6 19.41 30.58 3.07
C GLU A 6 18.04 31.07 3.54
N LEU A 7 16.96 30.63 2.88
CA LEU A 7 15.60 30.99 3.28
C LEU A 7 15.15 30.34 4.59
N LEU A 8 15.64 29.14 4.91
CA LEU A 8 15.34 28.46 6.18
C LEU A 8 15.98 29.12 7.40
N VAL A 9 17.06 29.89 7.21
CA VAL A 9 17.79 30.59 8.28
C VAL A 9 17.20 31.97 8.54
N LYS A 10 16.52 32.57 7.55
CA LYS A 10 15.84 33.86 7.71
C LYS A 10 14.62 33.71 8.62
N PRO A 11 14.36 34.68 9.51
CA PRO A 11 13.13 34.70 10.27
C PRO A 11 11.95 35.10 9.37
N VAL A 12 10.77 34.53 9.63
CA VAL A 12 9.56 34.68 8.79
C VAL A 12 9.16 36.14 8.53
N TRP A 13 9.38 37.03 9.51
CA TRP A 13 9.04 38.45 9.39
C TRP A 13 9.94 39.23 8.43
N GLN A 14 11.10 38.69 8.08
CA GLN A 14 12.05 39.27 7.12
C GLN A 14 11.89 38.63 5.72
N MET A 15 11.02 37.64 5.58
CA MET A 15 10.77 36.95 4.31
C MET A 15 9.69 37.65 3.51
N THR A 16 9.90 37.72 2.20
CA THR A 16 8.89 38.14 1.24
C THR A 16 7.85 37.03 1.04
N GLY A 17 6.62 37.40 0.64
CA GLY A 17 5.56 36.42 0.39
C GLY A 17 5.92 35.40 -0.71
N GLU A 18 6.75 35.80 -1.68
CA GLU A 18 7.27 34.92 -2.73
C GLU A 18 8.22 33.86 -2.15
N GLU A 19 9.14 34.26 -1.27
CA GLU A 19 10.03 33.32 -0.57
C GLU A 19 9.22 32.34 0.29
N PHE A 20 8.17 32.80 0.99
CA PHE A 20 7.31 31.94 1.80
C PHE A 20 6.53 30.90 0.97
N LEU A 21 5.93 31.32 -0.15
CA LEU A 21 5.21 30.42 -1.06
C LEU A 21 6.15 29.40 -1.71
N PHE A 22 7.40 29.79 -1.95
CA PHE A 22 8.43 28.89 -2.45
C PHE A 22 8.77 27.77 -1.44
N LEU A 23 8.94 28.08 -0.14
CA LEU A 23 9.14 27.04 0.88
C LEU A 23 7.93 26.13 1.05
N SER A 24 6.72 26.69 1.07
CA SER A 24 5.51 25.89 1.31
C SER A 24 5.29 24.86 0.22
N ARG A 25 5.55 25.23 -1.05
CA ARG A 25 5.53 24.32 -2.19
C ARG A 25 6.64 23.27 -2.13
N HIS A 26 7.83 23.65 -1.68
CA HIS A 26 8.95 22.72 -1.56
C HIS A 26 8.75 21.72 -0.41
N ALA A 27 8.12 22.14 0.69
CA ALA A 27 7.76 21.27 1.81
C ALA A 27 6.65 20.28 1.44
N SER A 28 5.67 20.69 0.62
CA SER A 28 4.62 19.80 0.12
C SER A 28 5.16 18.77 -0.88
N VAL A 29 6.07 19.16 -1.78
CA VAL A 29 6.77 18.21 -2.67
C VAL A 29 7.64 17.22 -1.88
N GLN A 30 8.27 17.65 -0.78
CA GLN A 30 9.01 16.73 0.11
C GLN A 30 8.10 15.81 0.94
N ALA A 31 6.91 16.26 1.33
CA ALA A 31 5.90 15.43 1.99
C ALA A 31 5.33 14.35 1.05
N GLU A 32 5.20 14.66 -0.24
CA GLU A 32 4.85 13.69 -1.29
C GLU A 32 6.02 12.74 -1.62
N ALA A 33 7.27 13.19 -1.46
CA ALA A 33 8.46 12.36 -1.72
C ALA A 33 8.85 11.43 -0.55
N GLN A 34 8.36 11.65 0.68
CA GLN A 34 8.71 10.81 1.84
C GLN A 34 7.67 9.74 2.21
N THR A 35 6.55 9.65 1.47
CA THR A 35 5.53 8.59 1.69
C THR A 35 5.43 7.58 0.55
N GLN A 36 6.43 7.50 -0.33
CA GLN A 36 6.54 6.41 -1.28
C GLN A 36 7.96 5.86 -1.34
N PRO A 37 8.28 4.81 -0.56
CA PRO A 37 9.30 3.88 -0.98
C PRO A 37 8.77 3.20 -2.25
N THR A 38 9.19 3.69 -3.41
CA THR A 38 9.18 2.93 -4.66
C THR A 38 10.19 1.79 -4.51
N THR A 39 9.79 0.72 -3.85
CA THR A 39 10.38 -0.59 -4.07
C THR A 39 9.54 -1.29 -5.11
N ASP A 40 10.06 -1.33 -6.33
CA ASP A 40 10.10 -2.52 -7.19
C ASP A 40 8.87 -3.43 -7.13
N THR A 41 8.01 -3.36 -8.15
CA THR A 41 6.79 -4.18 -8.30
C THR A 41 5.84 -4.07 -7.10
N GLU A 42 4.70 -3.39 -7.26
CA GLU A 42 3.66 -3.28 -6.23
C GLU A 42 3.06 -4.66 -5.87
N ARG A 43 3.82 -5.51 -5.17
CA ARG A 43 3.33 -6.74 -4.56
C ARG A 43 2.44 -6.31 -3.42
N LYS A 44 1.17 -6.13 -3.76
CA LYS A 44 0.14 -5.66 -2.85
C LYS A 44 -0.12 -6.76 -1.81
N TYR A 45 0.55 -6.66 -0.66
CA TYR A 45 0.27 -7.54 0.46
C TYR A 45 -1.01 -7.11 1.17
N VAL A 46 -1.82 -8.10 1.49
CA VAL A 46 -3.15 -7.94 2.05
C VAL A 46 -3.20 -8.70 3.37
N TYR A 47 -3.76 -8.06 4.40
CA TYR A 47 -3.64 -8.54 5.78
C TYR A 47 -4.95 -9.09 6.34
N GLY A 48 -4.85 -10.23 7.02
CA GLY A 48 -5.95 -10.86 7.73
C GLY A 48 -7.04 -11.42 6.83
N ILE A 49 -8.09 -11.94 7.45
CA ILE A 49 -9.24 -12.50 6.72
C ILE A 49 -10.05 -11.41 6.01
N LEU A 50 -10.13 -10.22 6.60
CA LEU A 50 -10.78 -9.05 5.99
C LEU A 50 -10.06 -8.65 4.71
N GLY A 51 -8.75 -8.77 4.69
CA GLY A 51 -7.95 -8.54 3.50
C GLY A 51 -8.32 -9.51 2.37
N ILE A 52 -8.37 -10.81 2.66
CA ILE A 52 -8.79 -11.84 1.68
C ILE A 52 -10.20 -11.51 1.15
N ALA A 53 -11.13 -11.13 2.04
CA ALA A 53 -12.48 -10.76 1.67
C ALA A 53 -12.50 -9.56 0.70
N LYS A 54 -11.72 -8.51 0.97
CA LYS A 54 -11.59 -7.33 0.11
C LYS A 54 -10.94 -7.65 -1.24
N LEU A 55 -9.92 -8.50 -1.25
CA LEU A 55 -9.21 -8.92 -2.46
C LEU A 55 -10.16 -9.64 -3.43
N PHE A 56 -10.95 -10.59 -2.92
CA PHE A 56 -11.89 -11.37 -3.73
C PHE A 56 -13.29 -10.75 -3.85
N GLY A 57 -13.54 -9.60 -3.23
CA GLY A 57 -14.89 -8.99 -3.18
C GLY A 57 -15.94 -9.91 -2.56
N CYS A 58 -15.57 -10.75 -1.60
CA CYS A 58 -16.44 -11.77 -1.02
C CYS A 58 -16.78 -11.50 0.46
N SER A 59 -17.80 -12.19 0.97
CA SER A 59 -18.17 -12.13 2.38
C SER A 59 -17.15 -12.85 3.28
N LEU A 60 -17.05 -12.44 4.55
CA LEU A 60 -16.18 -13.08 5.56
C LEU A 60 -16.30 -14.62 5.63
N PRO A 61 -17.50 -15.25 5.65
CA PRO A 61 -17.61 -16.71 5.67
C PRO A 61 -17.08 -17.35 4.38
N THR A 62 -17.23 -16.67 3.25
CA THR A 62 -16.68 -17.14 1.97
C THR A 62 -15.17 -17.08 1.95
N ALA A 63 -14.57 -15.98 2.45
CA ALA A 63 -13.13 -15.86 2.62
C ALA A 63 -12.56 -16.94 3.56
N ASN A 64 -13.27 -17.26 4.65
CA ASN A 64 -12.90 -18.36 5.55
C ASN A 64 -12.92 -19.71 4.84
N ARG A 65 -13.91 -19.96 3.98
CA ARG A 65 -13.96 -21.17 3.16
C ARG A 65 -12.81 -21.23 2.15
N ILE A 66 -12.47 -20.11 1.51
CA ILE A 66 -11.34 -20.02 0.57
C ILE A 66 -10.03 -20.36 1.30
N LYS A 67 -9.80 -19.79 2.49
CA LYS A 67 -8.66 -20.14 3.34
C LYS A 67 -8.66 -21.63 3.71
N LYS A 68 -9.80 -22.17 4.17
CA LYS A 68 -9.92 -23.60 4.53
C LYS A 68 -9.76 -24.55 3.34
N SER A 69 -10.10 -24.10 2.13
CA SER A 69 -10.04 -24.92 0.92
C SER A 69 -8.63 -25.12 0.36
N GLY A 70 -7.64 -24.41 0.91
CA GLY A 70 -6.22 -24.56 0.53
C GLY A 70 -5.83 -24.01 -0.84
N LYS A 71 -6.78 -23.41 -1.59
CA LYS A 71 -6.54 -22.90 -2.95
C LYS A 71 -5.47 -21.82 -3.03
N ILE A 72 -5.24 -21.10 -1.93
CA ILE A 72 -4.39 -19.90 -1.86
C ILE A 72 -3.23 -20.12 -0.89
N ASP A 73 -3.00 -21.34 -0.39
CA ASP A 73 -2.00 -21.60 0.65
C ASP A 73 -0.59 -21.15 0.25
N LYS A 74 -0.24 -21.25 -1.04
CA LYS A 74 1.05 -20.77 -1.55
C LYS A 74 1.24 -19.25 -1.48
N ALA A 75 0.15 -18.48 -1.50
CA ALA A 75 0.19 -17.02 -1.38
C ALA A 75 -0.02 -16.55 0.07
N ILE A 76 -0.33 -17.46 0.99
CA ILE A 76 -0.59 -17.15 2.40
C ILE A 76 0.68 -17.42 3.22
N THR A 77 1.21 -16.38 3.84
CA THR A 77 2.22 -16.51 4.91
C THR A 77 1.52 -16.33 6.25
N GLN A 78 1.45 -17.39 7.05
CA GLN A 78 0.84 -17.35 8.38
C GLN A 78 1.92 -17.36 9.46
N ILE A 79 1.98 -16.28 10.25
CA ILE A 79 2.82 -16.17 11.44
C ILE A 79 1.89 -16.19 12.66
N GLY A 80 1.73 -17.35 13.27
CA GLY A 80 0.77 -17.54 14.37
C GLY A 80 -0.67 -17.22 13.93
N ARG A 81 -1.30 -16.19 14.52
CA ARG A 81 -2.64 -15.70 14.15
C ARG A 81 -2.63 -14.62 13.07
N LYS A 82 -1.46 -14.10 12.69
CA LYS A 82 -1.31 -13.10 11.63
C LYS A 82 -1.30 -13.81 10.28
N ILE A 83 -2.08 -13.28 9.35
CA ILE A 83 -2.19 -13.80 7.99
C ILE A 83 -1.75 -12.67 7.06
N ILE A 84 -0.73 -12.93 6.25
CA ILE A 84 -0.23 -12.03 5.22
C ILE A 84 -0.46 -12.74 3.89
N VAL A 85 -1.09 -12.07 2.94
CA VAL A 85 -1.45 -12.65 1.65
C VAL A 85 -0.87 -11.81 0.54
N ASP A 86 -0.13 -12.45 -0.36
CA ASP A 86 0.30 -11.81 -1.60
C ASP A 86 -0.89 -11.74 -2.57
N ALA A 87 -1.31 -10.53 -2.97
CA ALA A 87 -2.53 -10.37 -3.75
C ALA A 87 -2.42 -10.89 -5.18
N GLU A 88 -1.26 -10.72 -5.81
CA GLU A 88 -1.05 -11.09 -7.20
C GLU A 88 -1.06 -12.61 -7.36
N LEU A 89 -0.28 -13.30 -6.52
CA LEU A 89 -0.27 -14.76 -6.46
C LEU A 89 -1.63 -15.34 -6.07
N ALA A 90 -2.35 -14.68 -5.17
CA ALA A 90 -3.68 -15.14 -4.76
C ALA A 90 -4.71 -15.08 -5.91
N LEU A 91 -4.66 -14.03 -6.74
CA LEU A 91 -5.52 -13.91 -7.93
C LEU A 91 -5.17 -14.94 -8.99
N GLU A 92 -3.89 -15.17 -9.27
CA GLU A 92 -3.44 -16.15 -10.25
C GLU A 92 -3.87 -17.59 -9.85
N LEU A 93 -3.70 -17.94 -8.58
CA LEU A 93 -4.07 -19.25 -8.05
C LEU A 93 -5.60 -19.45 -8.01
N ALA A 94 -6.36 -18.39 -7.69
CA ALA A 94 -7.82 -18.45 -7.72
C ALA A 94 -8.38 -18.56 -9.16
N GLY A 95 -7.67 -17.99 -10.14
CA GLY A 95 -8.02 -18.07 -11.56
C GLY A 95 -7.84 -19.46 -12.19
N LYS A 96 -7.02 -20.33 -11.58
CA LYS A 96 -6.89 -21.75 -11.99
C LYS A 96 -8.16 -22.50 -11.62
N LYS A 97 -9.13 -22.47 -12.54
CA LYS A 97 -10.47 -23.05 -12.43
C LYS A 97 -10.39 -24.55 -12.10
N THR A 98 -10.46 -24.89 -10.82
CA THR A 98 -10.36 -26.27 -10.31
C THR A 98 -11.74 -26.94 -10.14
N GLY A 99 -12.79 -26.40 -10.75
CA GLY A 99 -14.12 -27.01 -10.66
C GLY A 99 -15.24 -26.04 -11.02
N GLY A 100 -15.80 -26.22 -12.21
CA GLY A 100 -17.10 -25.67 -12.57
C GLY A 100 -18.22 -26.42 -11.83
N ARG A 101 -19.38 -25.77 -11.71
CA ARG A 101 -20.62 -26.37 -11.24
C ARG A 101 -20.99 -27.50 -12.21
N ARG A 102 -20.97 -28.75 -11.74
CA ARG A 102 -21.86 -29.77 -12.28
C ARG A 102 -23.25 -29.53 -11.70
#